data_AF-A0A2V8MN72-F1
#
_entry.id   AF-A0A2V8MN72-F1
#
_cell.length_a   1.000
_cell.length_b   1.000
_cell.length_c   1.000
_cell.angle_alpha   90.00
_cell.angle_beta   90.00
_cell.angle_gamma   90.00
#
_symmetry.space_group_name_H-M   'P 1'
#
loop_
_entity.id
_entity.type
_entity.pdbx_description
1 polymer ?
#
loop_
_entity_poly.entity_id
_entity_poly.type
_entity_poly.pdbx_seq_one_letter_code
_entity_poly.pdbx_strand_id
1 'polypeptide(L)'
;MANRINSSMTAIVILSAVVGAGIAMTVTRSTAQTASRPARTPDGKPNFSGVWQPNNEAYWDVQAHEARPGAVTQPGVYPAYDFASVPAAPVLALGAAAGVPGSLGVVGDDGEIPYKPEAAAMKKENRANWIDRDP
;
A
#
# COMPACT_ATOMS: atom_id res chain seq x y z
N MET A 1 3.42 42.89 -39.88
CA MET A 1 2.92 41.57 -39.43
C MET A 1 3.63 41.04 -38.18
N ALA A 2 4.94 41.32 -37.99
CA ALA A 2 5.73 40.85 -36.84
C ALA A 2 5.24 41.30 -35.44
N ASN A 3 4.71 42.52 -35.29
CA ASN A 3 4.31 43.04 -33.97
C ASN A 3 3.10 42.32 -33.35
N ARG A 4 2.19 41.75 -34.16
CA ARG A 4 1.01 41.02 -33.66
C ARG A 4 1.35 39.65 -33.07
N ILE A 5 2.39 39.00 -33.60
CA ILE A 5 2.85 37.69 -33.13
C ILE A 5 3.55 37.85 -31.77
N ASN A 6 4.37 38.89 -31.61
CA ASN A 6 5.08 39.18 -30.37
C ASN A 6 4.13 39.55 -29.20
N SER A 7 3.07 40.31 -29.49
CA SER A 7 2.02 40.65 -28.50
C SER A 7 1.16 39.44 -28.12
N SER A 8 0.93 38.52 -29.05
CA SER A 8 0.15 37.30 -28.79
C SER A 8 0.95 36.28 -27.96
N MET A 9 2.25 36.17 -28.21
CA MET A 9 3.15 35.29 -27.46
C MET A 9 3.35 35.76 -26.01
N THR A 10 3.45 37.07 -25.78
CA THR A 10 3.51 37.64 -24.43
C THR A 10 2.20 37.46 -23.66
N ALA A 11 1.04 37.61 -24.33
CA ALA A 11 -0.26 37.36 -23.71
C ALA A 11 -0.42 35.89 -23.27
N ILE A 12 0.04 34.93 -24.08
CA ILE A 12 0.00 33.50 -23.76
C ILE A 12 0.90 33.15 -22.56
N VAL A 13 2.10 33.73 -22.49
CA VAL A 13 3.04 33.51 -21.36
C VAL A 13 2.49 34.06 -20.05
N ILE A 14 1.83 35.22 -20.08
CA ILE A 14 1.20 35.79 -18.88
C ILE A 14 0.01 34.93 -18.43
N LEU A 15 -0.81 34.46 -19.37
CA LEU A 15 -1.96 33.64 -19.07
C LEU A 15 -1.56 32.28 -18.46
N SER A 16 -0.51 31.65 -18.98
CA SER A 16 0.00 30.38 -18.44
C SER A 16 0.67 30.55 -17.08
N ALA A 17 1.36 31.67 -16.82
CA ALA A 17 1.90 31.99 -15.50
C ALA A 17 0.80 32.23 -14.45
N VAL A 18 -0.30 32.90 -14.81
CA VAL A 18 -1.43 33.16 -13.92
C VAL A 18 -2.19 31.86 -13.59
N VAL A 19 -2.39 30.99 -14.57
CA VAL A 19 -3.01 29.67 -14.33
C VAL A 19 -2.10 28.78 -13.47
N GLY A 20 -0.79 28.77 -13.71
CA GLY A 20 0.17 28.03 -12.89
C GLY A 20 0.22 28.52 -11.44
N ALA A 21 0.21 29.85 -11.22
CA ALA A 21 0.17 30.44 -9.89
C ALA A 21 -1.17 30.19 -9.16
N GLY A 22 -2.29 30.21 -9.90
CA GLY A 22 -3.61 29.89 -9.36
C GLY A 22 -3.71 28.44 -8.87
N ILE A 23 -3.17 27.48 -9.63
CA ILE A 23 -3.14 26.06 -9.26
C ILE A 23 -2.23 25.82 -8.03
N ALA A 24 -1.09 26.53 -7.95
CA ALA A 24 -0.18 26.44 -6.80
C ALA A 24 -0.79 26.99 -5.50
N MET A 25 -1.71 27.97 -5.57
CA MET A 25 -2.39 28.52 -4.39
C MET A 25 -3.58 27.69 -3.90
N THR A 26 -4.09 26.74 -4.70
CA THR A 26 -5.13 25.78 -4.30
C THR A 26 -4.60 24.50 -3.67
N VAL A 27 -3.29 24.40 -3.40
CA VAL A 27 -2.76 23.34 -2.53
C VAL A 27 -3.23 23.63 -1.11
N THR A 28 -4.45 23.19 -0.82
CA THR A 28 -4.95 23.05 0.55
C THR A 28 -3.89 22.24 1.27
N ARG A 29 -3.18 22.87 2.23
CA ARG A 29 -2.30 22.13 3.12
C ARG A 29 -3.20 21.13 3.82
N SER A 30 -3.12 19.87 3.41
CA SER A 30 -3.58 18.76 4.23
C SER A 30 -2.98 19.00 5.60
N THR A 31 -3.81 19.32 6.59
CA THR A 31 -3.42 19.27 7.99
C THR A 31 -3.25 17.80 8.34
N ALA A 32 -2.22 17.18 7.79
CA ALA A 32 -1.78 15.87 8.20
C ALA A 32 -1.24 16.03 9.63
N GLN A 33 -2.07 15.58 10.58
CA GLN A 33 -1.65 15.02 11.85
C GLN A 33 -0.82 15.96 12.73
N THR A 34 -1.49 16.91 13.40
CA THR A 34 -1.10 17.11 14.81
C THR A 34 -1.25 15.75 15.46
N ALA A 35 -0.15 15.07 15.80
CA ALA A 35 -0.17 13.77 16.44
C ALA A 35 -1.01 13.90 17.71
N SER A 36 -2.28 13.53 17.63
CA SER A 36 -3.20 13.57 18.76
C SER A 36 -2.60 12.63 19.80
N ARG A 37 -2.23 13.18 20.95
CA ARG A 37 -1.71 12.38 22.05
C ARG A 37 -2.72 11.25 22.31
N PRO A 38 -2.31 9.97 22.26
CA PRO A 38 -3.24 8.86 22.45
C PRO A 38 -4.02 9.06 23.74
N ALA A 39 -5.33 8.77 23.70
CA ALA A 39 -6.18 8.81 24.87
C ALA A 39 -5.50 8.07 26.03
N ARG A 40 -5.72 8.52 27.27
CA ARG A 40 -5.16 7.86 28.45
C ARG A 40 -6.27 7.13 29.19
N THR A 41 -5.93 6.01 29.80
CA THR A 41 -6.82 5.31 30.73
C THR A 41 -6.98 6.13 32.03
N PRO A 42 -7.98 5.84 32.87
CA PRO A 42 -8.16 6.53 34.16
C PRO A 42 -6.93 6.47 35.10
N ASP A 43 -6.11 5.42 34.98
CA ASP A 43 -4.84 5.25 35.70
C ASP A 43 -3.62 5.89 34.97
N GLY A 44 -3.86 6.66 33.91
CA GLY A 44 -2.84 7.49 33.22
C GLY A 44 -1.98 6.77 32.18
N LYS A 45 -2.21 5.47 31.92
CA LYS A 45 -1.49 4.69 30.91
C LYS A 45 -1.98 5.03 29.49
N PRO A 46 -1.18 4.79 28.43
CA PRO A 46 -1.67 4.86 27.05
C PRO A 46 -2.89 3.96 26.85
N ASN A 47 -3.95 4.50 26.27
CA ASN A 47 -5.13 3.72 25.92
C ASN A 47 -4.88 3.00 24.59
N PHE A 48 -4.78 1.67 24.64
CA PHE A 48 -4.65 0.80 23.47
C PHE A 48 -5.97 0.17 23.02
N SER A 49 -7.11 0.55 23.63
CA SER A 49 -8.42 0.09 23.18
C SER A 49 -8.75 0.61 21.78
N GLY A 50 -9.33 -0.24 20.93
CA GLY A 50 -9.73 0.08 19.57
C GLY A 50 -9.34 -1.00 18.56
N VAL A 51 -9.58 -0.74 17.28
CA VAL A 51 -9.11 -1.57 16.17
C VAL A 51 -7.81 -0.98 15.65
N TRP A 52 -6.74 -1.79 15.67
CA TRP A 52 -5.44 -1.44 15.13
C TRP A 52 -5.24 -2.18 13.82
N GLN A 53 -5.20 -1.45 12.72
CA GLN A 53 -4.94 -2.01 11.40
C GLN A 53 -3.81 -1.23 10.70
N PRO A 54 -2.81 -1.91 10.11
CA PRO A 54 -1.91 -1.27 9.16
C PRO A 54 -2.69 -0.91 7.90
N ASN A 55 -2.65 0.36 7.49
CA ASN A 55 -3.28 0.83 6.25
C ASN A 55 -2.22 1.01 5.14
N ASN A 56 -1.37 0.00 4.98
CA ASN A 56 -0.28 -0.08 4.00
C ASN A 56 0.02 -1.55 3.70
N GLU A 57 1.08 -1.82 2.95
CA GLU A 57 1.44 -3.17 2.49
C GLU A 57 1.83 -4.12 3.64
N ALA A 58 2.17 -3.60 4.82
CA ALA A 58 2.43 -4.41 6.01
C ALA A 58 1.18 -5.16 6.51
N TYR A 59 0.00 -4.81 5.99
CA TYR A 59 -1.23 -5.60 6.16
C TYR A 59 -1.08 -7.03 5.60
N TRP A 60 -0.36 -7.20 4.49
CA TRP A 60 -0.26 -8.48 3.80
C TRP A 60 0.90 -9.35 4.29
N ASP A 61 2.05 -8.71 4.55
CA ASP A 61 3.17 -9.30 5.28
C ASP A 61 4.04 -8.14 5.80
N VAL A 62 4.52 -8.27 7.03
CA VAL A 62 5.44 -7.30 7.63
C VAL A 62 6.85 -7.42 7.04
N GLN A 63 7.22 -8.59 6.51
CA GLN A 63 8.46 -8.79 5.78
C GLN A 63 8.32 -8.33 4.32
N ALA A 64 9.45 -8.11 3.65
CA ALA A 64 9.47 -7.82 2.24
C ALA A 64 8.79 -8.94 1.43
N HIS A 65 8.00 -8.57 0.43
CA HIS A 65 7.30 -9.52 -0.42
C HIS A 65 7.01 -8.94 -1.81
N GLU A 66 7.00 -9.80 -2.81
CA GLU A 66 6.63 -9.42 -4.18
C GLU A 66 5.12 -9.19 -4.31
N ALA A 67 4.75 -8.41 -5.33
CA ALA A 67 3.35 -8.25 -5.69
C ALA A 67 2.77 -9.58 -6.18
N ARG A 68 1.54 -9.88 -5.78
CA ARG A 68 0.83 -11.12 -6.15
C ARG A 68 -0.51 -10.79 -6.80
N PRO A 69 -0.96 -11.60 -7.76
CA PRO A 69 -2.25 -11.38 -8.42
C PRO A 69 -3.45 -11.60 -7.48
N GLY A 70 -3.24 -12.21 -6.32
CA GLY A 70 -4.23 -12.42 -5.28
C GLY A 70 -3.59 -12.82 -3.95
N ALA A 71 -4.26 -12.57 -2.83
CA ALA A 71 -3.84 -13.11 -1.52
C ALA A 71 -3.95 -14.65 -1.50
N VAL A 72 -5.03 -15.14 -2.12
CA VAL A 72 -5.38 -16.56 -2.27
C VAL A 72 -5.05 -17.00 -3.69
N THR A 73 -4.07 -17.88 -3.81
CA THR A 73 -3.58 -18.39 -5.10
C THR A 73 -3.62 -19.90 -5.16
N GLN A 74 -3.67 -20.44 -6.37
CA GLN A 74 -3.52 -21.86 -6.65
C GLN A 74 -2.40 -22.09 -7.68
N PRO A 75 -1.82 -23.30 -7.75
CA PRO A 75 -0.84 -23.63 -8.78
C PRO A 75 -1.41 -23.40 -10.19
N GLY A 76 -0.65 -22.70 -11.03
CA GLY A 76 -0.98 -22.51 -12.44
C GLY A 76 -0.48 -23.67 -13.32
N VAL A 77 -0.41 -23.41 -14.63
CA VAL A 77 0.05 -24.40 -15.64
C VAL A 77 1.49 -24.87 -15.38
N TYR A 78 2.32 -24.03 -14.77
CA TYR A 78 3.71 -24.33 -14.46
C TYR A 78 3.96 -24.37 -12.94
N PRO A 79 3.54 -25.44 -12.24
CA PRO A 79 3.52 -25.49 -10.77
C PRO A 79 4.92 -25.51 -10.13
N ALA A 80 5.98 -25.75 -10.90
CA ALA A 80 7.35 -25.71 -10.41
C ALA A 80 7.88 -24.28 -10.16
N TYR A 81 7.15 -23.26 -10.59
CA TYR A 81 7.55 -21.87 -10.45
C TYR A 81 6.56 -21.10 -9.58
N ASP A 82 7.03 -20.52 -8.48
CA ASP A 82 6.17 -19.78 -7.53
C ASP A 82 5.45 -18.59 -8.20
N PHE A 83 6.12 -17.92 -9.15
CA PHE A 83 5.57 -16.81 -9.93
C PHE A 83 4.45 -17.22 -10.90
N ALA A 84 4.29 -18.52 -11.18
CA ALA A 84 3.23 -19.03 -12.06
C ALA A 84 1.91 -19.30 -11.31
N SER A 85 1.84 -18.94 -10.03
CA SER A 85 0.61 -19.02 -9.23
C SER A 85 -0.45 -18.06 -9.77
N VAL A 86 -1.70 -18.52 -9.85
CA VAL A 86 -2.84 -17.74 -10.35
C VAL A 86 -3.87 -17.54 -9.22
N PRO A 87 -4.72 -16.51 -9.28
CA PRO A 87 -5.82 -16.36 -8.33
C PRO A 87 -6.66 -17.64 -8.25
N ALA A 88 -6.99 -18.07 -7.03
CA ALA A 88 -7.83 -19.25 -6.84
C ALA A 88 -9.25 -18.99 -7.33
N ALA A 89 -9.95 -20.05 -7.76
CA ALA A 89 -11.31 -19.93 -8.34
C ALA A 89 -12.30 -19.11 -7.49
N PRO A 90 -12.34 -19.21 -6.14
CA PRO A 90 -13.27 -18.43 -5.32
C PRO A 90 -13.04 -16.92 -5.37
N VAL A 91 -11.80 -16.47 -5.65
CA VAL A 91 -11.42 -15.04 -5.65
C VAL A 91 -11.15 -14.50 -7.04
N LEU A 92 -11.17 -15.34 -8.08
CA LEU A 92 -10.81 -14.96 -9.44
C LEU A 92 -11.66 -13.80 -9.98
N ALA A 93 -12.95 -13.78 -9.64
CA ALA A 93 -13.89 -12.74 -10.08
C ALA A 93 -13.59 -11.34 -9.50
N LEU A 94 -12.84 -11.24 -8.40
CA LEU A 94 -12.42 -9.94 -7.84
C LEU A 94 -11.39 -9.25 -8.75
N GLY A 95 -10.69 -10.01 -9.60
CA GLY A 95 -9.65 -9.48 -10.48
C GLY A 95 -8.59 -8.70 -9.71
N ALA A 96 -8.23 -7.53 -10.23
CA ALA A 96 -7.21 -6.66 -9.62
C ALA A 96 -7.55 -6.20 -8.18
N ALA A 97 -8.82 -6.21 -7.78
CA ALA A 97 -9.22 -5.81 -6.43
C ALA A 97 -8.74 -6.78 -5.34
N ALA A 98 -8.45 -8.05 -5.70
CA ALA A 98 -7.86 -9.03 -4.78
C ALA A 98 -6.33 -9.00 -4.76
N GLY A 99 -5.70 -8.15 -5.60
CA GLY A 99 -4.26 -8.09 -5.76
C GLY A 99 -3.54 -7.69 -4.48
N VAL A 100 -2.39 -8.31 -4.25
CA VAL A 100 -1.50 -7.96 -3.13
C VAL A 100 -0.38 -7.08 -3.68
N PRO A 101 -0.24 -5.84 -3.21
CA PRO A 101 0.88 -4.97 -3.59
C PRO A 101 2.21 -5.54 -3.05
N GLY A 102 3.30 -5.29 -3.78
CA GLY A 102 4.63 -5.64 -3.28
C GLY A 102 5.09 -4.66 -2.20
N SER A 103 5.90 -5.14 -1.26
CA SER A 103 6.40 -4.37 -0.12
C SER A 103 7.90 -4.54 0.07
N LEU A 104 8.56 -3.47 0.49
CA LEU A 104 9.94 -3.53 1.01
C LEU A 104 10.00 -4.08 2.44
N GLY A 105 8.84 -4.30 3.08
CA GLY A 105 8.75 -4.72 4.48
C GLY A 105 8.91 -3.56 5.46
N VAL A 106 8.53 -3.83 6.71
CA VAL A 106 8.66 -2.92 7.86
C VAL A 106 9.53 -3.51 8.97
N VAL A 107 10.05 -4.73 8.76
CA VAL A 107 11.01 -5.37 9.67
C VAL A 107 12.37 -4.68 9.50
N GLY A 108 12.98 -4.31 10.63
CA GLY A 108 14.29 -3.67 10.65
C GLY A 108 15.44 -4.63 10.33
N ASP A 109 16.67 -4.11 10.42
CA ASP A 109 17.91 -4.88 10.25
C ASP A 109 18.02 -5.57 8.87
N ASP A 110 17.98 -6.90 8.82
CA ASP A 110 18.04 -7.71 7.60
C ASP A 110 16.65 -7.95 6.96
N GLY A 111 15.58 -7.42 7.57
CA GLY A 111 14.20 -7.62 7.12
C GLY A 111 13.64 -9.00 7.46
N GLU A 112 14.38 -9.82 8.21
CA GLU A 112 13.99 -11.17 8.56
C GLU A 112 13.50 -11.28 10.00
N ILE A 113 12.39 -12.00 10.18
CA ILE A 113 11.95 -12.39 11.52
C ILE A 113 12.59 -13.74 11.83
N PRO A 114 13.33 -13.88 12.94
CA PRO A 114 14.00 -15.12 13.31
C PRO A 114 12.98 -16.15 13.85
N TYR A 115 12.12 -16.65 12.97
CA TYR A 115 11.13 -17.67 13.28
C TYR A 115 11.81 -18.97 13.69
N LYS A 116 11.20 -19.67 14.63
CA LYS A 116 11.49 -21.10 14.81
C LYS A 116 11.10 -21.86 13.53
N PRO A 117 11.78 -22.96 13.17
CA PRO A 117 11.49 -23.71 11.95
C PRO A 117 10.01 -24.11 11.82
N GLU A 118 9.39 -24.55 12.91
CA GLU A 118 7.98 -24.91 12.97
C GLU A 118 7.04 -23.72 12.73
N ALA A 119 7.41 -22.53 13.23
CA ALA A 119 6.63 -21.31 13.03
C ALA A 119 6.74 -20.82 11.58
N ALA A 120 7.92 -20.95 10.96
CA ALA A 120 8.11 -20.63 9.54
C ALA A 120 7.29 -21.57 8.64
N ALA A 121 7.22 -22.86 8.97
CA ALA A 121 6.38 -23.83 8.26
C ALA A 121 4.89 -23.49 8.41
N MET A 122 4.45 -23.20 9.63
CA MET A 122 3.07 -22.79 9.91
C MET A 122 2.70 -21.48 9.21
N LYS A 123 3.60 -20.49 9.12
CA LYS A 123 3.39 -19.26 8.34
C LYS A 123 3.08 -19.58 6.88
N LYS A 124 3.84 -20.48 6.26
CA LYS A 124 3.63 -20.90 4.86
C LYS A 124 2.30 -21.64 4.69
N GLU A 125 1.96 -22.52 5.62
CA GLU A 125 0.70 -23.26 5.60
C GLU A 125 -0.52 -22.35 5.78
N ASN A 126 -0.45 -21.37 6.69
CA ASN A 126 -1.51 -20.38 6.88
C ASN A 126 -1.68 -19.51 5.64
N ARG A 127 -0.59 -19.05 5.02
CA ARG A 127 -0.64 -18.29 3.76
C ARG A 127 -1.31 -19.09 2.63
N ALA A 128 -1.08 -20.40 2.56
CA ALA A 128 -1.72 -21.27 1.58
C ALA A 128 -3.22 -21.46 1.85
N ASN A 129 -3.65 -21.38 3.11
CA ASN A 129 -5.04 -21.53 3.55
C ASN A 129 -5.61 -20.22 4.09
N TRP A 130 -5.25 -19.09 3.46
CA TRP A 130 -5.54 -17.74 3.96
C TRP A 130 -7.02 -17.57 4.34
N ILE A 131 -7.95 -18.00 3.48
CA ILE A 131 -9.40 -17.86 3.70
C ILE A 131 -9.86 -18.53 4.99
N ASP A 132 -9.25 -19.66 5.35
CA ASP A 132 -9.71 -20.49 6.46
C ASP A 132 -8.94 -20.24 7.75
N ARG A 133 -7.74 -19.66 7.67
CA ARG A 133 -6.79 -19.58 8.80
C ARG A 133 -6.32 -18.17 9.15
N ASP A 134 -6.56 -17.19 8.30
CA ASP A 134 -6.26 -15.79 8.58
C ASP A 134 -7.58 -15.06 8.94
N PRO A 135 -7.82 -14.75 10.23
CA PRO A 135 -9.08 -14.22 10.72
C PRO A 135 -9.38 -12.78 10.32
#